data_AF-A0A968SVX9-F1
#
_entry.id   AF-A0A968SVX9-F1
#
_cell.length_a   1.000
_cell.length_b   1.000
_cell.length_c   1.000
_cell.angle_alpha   90.00
_cell.angle_beta   90.00
_cell.angle_gamma   90.00
#
_symmetry.space_group_name_H-M   'P 1'
#
loop_
_entity.id
_entity.type
_entity.pdbx_description
1 polymer ?
#
loop_
_entity_poly.entity_id
_entity_poly.type
_entity_poly.pdbx_seq_one_letter_code
_entity_poly.pdbx_strand_id
1 'polypeptide(L)'
;MDPATITRFYNGCDTTDWPADSRFEARQRLGLPLDTPLIAYSGSIFQRDALLLAQAFDQVRAAYPTVRLLVLGYCNVAIETLVAEPSAVVRTGPLDTVTLRRYLRAADLGWAPLHDSGANRGRFPLKLSTYMEAGLPFVTTAVGDLGDFLRRYPAGLAADPNAAAVAATTISLLSNPEQALWLGTMGRAFAEAELSWTQVSVEVERVYRQLLMQRSLHIKRIRKRKNGHYYPKVVGILLALLLSLSWLYALCVGRTRAVLCSKAAIGCTPAMRSFAWCAVKAAAISIRTHVRQSRRSISTTRRTTCPSGGRSKMSATPCGASIAPMGGGCAVAPSIALQAIRQGAFSMLDALLVFSSMVCGG
;
A
#
# COMPACT_ATOMS: atom_id res chain seq x y z
N MET A 1 -2.74 -12.53 8.39
CA MET A 1 -2.28 -11.12 8.37
C MET A 1 -2.23 -10.68 9.82
N ASP A 2 -1.17 -10.00 10.26
CA ASP A 2 -1.09 -9.50 11.65
C ASP A 2 -2.04 -8.29 11.79
N PRO A 3 -3.07 -8.32 12.67
CA PRO A 3 -3.98 -7.19 12.84
C PRO A 3 -3.27 -5.88 13.19
N ALA A 4 -2.12 -5.93 13.87
CA ALA A 4 -1.34 -4.73 14.21
C ALA A 4 -0.72 -4.03 12.98
N THR A 5 -0.75 -4.67 11.82
CA THR A 5 -0.25 -4.11 10.55
C THR A 5 -1.35 -3.55 9.65
N ILE A 6 -2.60 -3.57 10.11
CA ILE A 6 -3.77 -3.11 9.34
C ILE A 6 -4.21 -1.76 9.87
N THR A 7 -4.07 -0.71 9.05
CA THR A 7 -4.70 0.58 9.29
C THR A 7 -5.97 0.69 8.47
N ARG A 8 -7.08 1.06 9.10
CA ARG A 8 -8.38 1.21 8.45
C ARG A 8 -8.68 2.67 8.18
N PHE A 9 -9.06 2.96 6.94
CA PHE A 9 -9.56 4.26 6.52
C PHE A 9 -10.96 4.08 5.97
N TYR A 10 -11.87 4.98 6.33
CA TYR A 10 -13.18 5.05 5.69
C TYR A 10 -13.08 5.84 4.39
N ASN A 11 -14.11 5.72 3.55
CA ASN A 11 -14.18 6.49 2.32
C ASN A 11 -14.34 7.98 2.63
N GLY A 12 -13.58 8.81 1.92
CA GLY A 12 -13.70 10.26 2.01
C GLY A 12 -15.07 10.75 1.54
N CYS A 13 -15.51 11.85 2.13
CA CYS A 13 -16.76 12.53 1.83
C CYS A 13 -16.49 13.89 1.19
N ASP A 14 -17.29 14.24 0.19
CA ASP A 14 -17.35 15.58 -0.39
C ASP A 14 -18.60 16.32 0.09
N THR A 15 -18.42 17.15 1.10
CA THR A 15 -19.47 17.93 1.74
C THR A 15 -19.62 19.34 1.16
N THR A 16 -18.77 19.70 0.19
CA THR A 16 -18.79 21.02 -0.47
C THR A 16 -19.69 21.03 -1.72
N ASP A 17 -20.13 22.21 -2.14
CA ASP A 17 -20.91 22.41 -3.36
C ASP A 17 -22.21 21.58 -3.44
N TRP A 18 -22.90 21.43 -2.31
CA TRP A 18 -24.24 20.84 -2.27
C TRP A 18 -25.30 21.87 -2.67
N PRO A 19 -26.33 21.48 -3.46
CA PRO A 19 -27.46 22.37 -3.74
C PRO A 19 -28.08 22.89 -2.44
N ALA A 20 -28.37 24.19 -2.40
CA ALA A 20 -28.99 24.85 -1.26
C ALA A 20 -30.51 24.57 -1.13
N ASP A 21 -31.07 23.76 -2.03
CA ASP A 21 -32.49 23.41 -2.04
C ASP A 21 -32.88 22.73 -0.71
N SER A 22 -33.94 23.21 -0.07
CA SER A 22 -34.67 22.45 0.93
C SER A 22 -35.25 21.17 0.33
N ARG A 23 -35.66 20.20 1.17
CA ARG A 23 -36.30 18.96 0.68
C ARG A 23 -37.52 19.26 -0.21
N PHE A 24 -38.33 20.25 0.17
CA PHE A 24 -39.51 20.67 -0.57
C PHE A 24 -39.15 21.27 -1.95
N GLU A 25 -38.21 22.21 -2.00
CA GLU A 25 -37.76 22.82 -3.26
C GLU A 25 -37.12 21.78 -4.18
N ALA A 26 -36.32 20.85 -3.62
CA ALA A 26 -35.73 19.76 -4.38
C ALA A 26 -36.81 18.88 -5.02
N ARG A 27 -37.89 18.55 -4.30
CA ARG A 27 -39.02 17.78 -4.84
C ARG A 27 -39.76 18.54 -5.94
N GLN A 28 -40.05 19.83 -5.73
CA GLN A 28 -40.71 20.66 -6.75
C GLN A 28 -39.90 20.73 -8.04
N ARG A 29 -38.60 21.00 -7.95
CA ARG A 29 -37.72 21.09 -9.13
C ARG A 29 -37.60 19.77 -9.89
N LEU A 30 -37.68 18.64 -9.18
CA LEU A 30 -37.58 17.29 -9.77
C LEU A 30 -38.94 16.73 -10.21
N GLY A 31 -40.05 17.42 -9.97
CA GLY A 31 -41.39 16.91 -10.25
C GLY A 31 -41.76 15.68 -9.41
N LEU A 32 -41.20 15.55 -8.20
CA LEU A 32 -41.48 14.45 -7.28
C LEU A 32 -42.71 14.79 -6.41
N PRO A 33 -43.48 13.78 -5.96
CA PRO A 33 -44.60 14.03 -5.07
C PRO A 33 -44.14 14.68 -3.76
N LEU A 34 -44.91 15.67 -3.28
CA LEU A 34 -44.53 16.50 -2.15
C LEU A 34 -44.84 15.83 -0.79
N ASP A 35 -45.95 15.11 -0.71
CA ASP A 35 -46.52 14.63 0.57
C ASP A 35 -46.46 13.10 0.71
N THR A 36 -45.41 12.47 0.16
CA THR A 36 -45.19 11.03 0.32
C THR A 36 -43.75 10.71 0.75
N PRO A 37 -43.54 9.60 1.48
CA PRO A 37 -42.19 9.12 1.76
C PRO A 37 -41.43 8.73 0.48
N LEU A 38 -40.20 9.22 0.36
CA LEU A 38 -39.28 8.92 -0.73
C LEU A 38 -38.03 8.22 -0.17
N ILE A 39 -37.80 6.99 -0.61
CA ILE A 39 -36.65 6.17 -0.21
C ILE A 39 -35.63 6.19 -1.34
N ALA A 40 -34.40 6.63 -1.07
CA ALA A 40 -33.34 6.70 -2.07
C ALA A 40 -32.41 5.49 -2.02
N TYR A 41 -32.16 4.88 -3.18
CA TYR A 41 -31.09 3.92 -3.39
C TYR A 41 -30.18 4.40 -4.52
N SER A 42 -28.87 4.44 -4.30
CA SER A 42 -27.91 4.95 -5.31
C SER A 42 -26.86 3.90 -5.69
N GLY A 43 -26.59 3.81 -6.99
CA GLY A 43 -25.52 3.00 -7.58
C GLY A 43 -25.87 1.53 -7.83
N SER A 44 -24.82 0.73 -8.05
CA SER A 44 -24.94 -0.70 -8.35
C SER A 44 -25.30 -1.55 -7.14
N ILE A 45 -25.84 -2.74 -7.39
CA ILE A 45 -26.37 -3.66 -6.39
C ILE A 45 -26.04 -5.11 -6.76
N PHE A 46 -25.81 -5.96 -5.75
CA PHE A 46 -25.74 -7.40 -5.97
C PHE A 46 -27.14 -8.00 -6.06
N GLN A 47 -27.33 -9.06 -6.84
CA GLN A 47 -28.65 -9.66 -7.07
C GLN A 47 -29.37 -10.04 -5.76
N ARG A 48 -28.65 -10.61 -4.78
CA ARG A 48 -29.22 -10.97 -3.48
C ARG A 48 -29.59 -9.76 -2.62
N ASP A 49 -28.82 -8.68 -2.73
CA ASP A 49 -29.13 -7.41 -2.05
C ASP A 49 -30.38 -6.77 -2.68
N ALA A 50 -30.52 -6.87 -4.00
CA ALA A 50 -31.69 -6.38 -4.74
C ALA A 50 -32.98 -7.12 -4.37
N LEU A 51 -32.92 -8.45 -4.25
CA LEU A 51 -34.05 -9.26 -3.78
C LEU A 51 -34.44 -8.89 -2.34
N LEU A 52 -33.46 -8.74 -1.45
CA LEU A 52 -33.71 -8.28 -0.08
C LEU A 52 -34.36 -6.90 -0.04
N LEU A 53 -33.84 -5.96 -0.84
CA LEU A 53 -34.37 -4.60 -0.97
C LEU A 53 -35.82 -4.62 -1.46
N ALA A 54 -36.12 -5.38 -2.52
CA ALA A 54 -37.46 -5.46 -3.09
C ALA A 54 -38.47 -6.08 -2.10
N GLN A 55 -38.11 -7.17 -1.45
CA GLN A 55 -38.94 -7.81 -0.43
C GLN A 55 -39.23 -6.89 0.77
N ALA A 56 -38.23 -6.10 1.19
CA ALA A 56 -38.43 -5.10 2.25
C ALA A 56 -39.33 -3.95 1.76
N PHE A 57 -39.17 -3.51 0.52
CA PHE A 57 -39.99 -2.45 -0.08
C PHE A 57 -41.46 -2.81 -0.15
N ASP A 58 -41.78 -4.03 -0.56
CA ASP A 58 -43.18 -4.48 -0.62
C ASP A 58 -43.84 -4.43 0.77
N GLN A 59 -43.11 -4.77 1.83
CA GLN A 59 -43.60 -4.67 3.21
C GLN A 59 -43.75 -3.22 3.69
N VAL A 60 -42.80 -2.33 3.36
CA VAL A 60 -42.94 -0.89 3.67
C VAL A 60 -44.13 -0.30 2.94
N ARG A 61 -44.35 -0.67 1.68
CA ARG A 61 -45.47 -0.20 0.86
C ARG A 61 -46.82 -0.69 1.36
N ALA A 62 -46.88 -1.88 1.96
CA ALA A 62 -48.09 -2.35 2.64
C ALA A 62 -48.50 -1.42 3.81
N ALA A 63 -47.52 -0.84 4.52
CA ALA A 63 -47.77 0.13 5.60
C ALA A 63 -47.94 1.59 5.08
N TYR A 64 -47.22 1.95 4.01
CA TYR A 64 -47.26 3.27 3.38
C TYR A 64 -47.58 3.14 1.88
N PRO A 65 -48.86 3.02 1.47
CA PRO A 65 -49.22 2.73 0.08
C PRO A 65 -48.74 3.76 -0.96
N THR A 66 -48.43 4.99 -0.54
CA THR A 66 -47.94 6.05 -1.42
C THR A 66 -46.42 6.09 -1.56
N VAL A 67 -45.67 5.38 -0.71
CA VAL A 67 -44.19 5.39 -0.68
C VAL A 67 -43.61 5.07 -2.05
N ARG A 68 -42.55 5.79 -2.42
CA ARG A 68 -41.81 5.55 -3.66
C ARG A 68 -40.35 5.21 -3.39
N LEU A 69 -39.82 4.30 -4.20
CA LEU A 69 -38.41 3.96 -4.24
C LEU A 69 -37.74 4.70 -5.39
N LEU A 70 -36.77 5.55 -5.08
CA LEU A 70 -35.95 6.25 -6.06
C LEU A 70 -34.67 5.44 -6.30
N VAL A 71 -34.52 4.90 -7.52
CA VAL A 71 -33.29 4.23 -7.96
C VAL A 71 -32.46 5.24 -8.74
N LEU A 72 -31.47 5.80 -8.06
CA LEU A 72 -30.69 6.96 -8.49
C LEU A 72 -29.40 6.54 -9.19
N GLY A 73 -29.19 7.06 -10.40
CA GLY A 73 -27.99 6.80 -11.19
C GLY A 73 -28.03 5.44 -11.88
N TYR A 74 -26.85 4.96 -12.29
CA TYR A 74 -26.70 3.64 -12.86
C TYR A 74 -26.96 2.55 -11.81
N CYS A 75 -27.90 1.66 -12.11
CA CYS A 75 -28.16 0.43 -11.36
C CYS A 75 -28.17 -0.75 -12.33
N ASN A 76 -27.38 -1.77 -12.04
CA ASN A 76 -27.20 -2.96 -12.87
C ASN A 76 -28.34 -3.99 -12.75
N VAL A 77 -29.35 -3.72 -11.92
CA VAL A 77 -30.51 -4.60 -11.72
C VAL A 77 -31.80 -3.82 -11.91
N ALA A 78 -32.75 -4.43 -12.63
CA ALA A 78 -34.10 -3.91 -12.84
C ALA A 78 -34.96 -4.05 -11.57
N ILE A 79 -34.74 -3.21 -10.55
CA ILE A 79 -35.44 -3.32 -9.25
C ILE A 79 -36.97 -3.30 -9.38
N GLU A 80 -37.51 -2.50 -10.30
CA GLU A 80 -38.93 -2.43 -10.61
C GLU A 80 -39.53 -3.76 -11.06
N THR A 81 -38.73 -4.71 -11.57
CA THR A 81 -39.21 -6.05 -11.92
C THR A 81 -39.17 -7.04 -10.75
N LEU A 82 -38.65 -6.63 -9.59
CA LEU A 82 -38.52 -7.46 -8.38
C LEU A 82 -39.54 -7.11 -7.30
N VAL A 83 -40.13 -5.92 -7.36
CA VAL A 83 -41.16 -5.45 -6.43
C VAL A 83 -42.56 -5.84 -6.91
N ALA A 84 -43.52 -5.87 -6.00
CA ALA A 84 -44.91 -6.17 -6.32
C ALA A 84 -45.59 -5.07 -7.16
N GLU A 85 -45.18 -3.81 -6.99
CA GLU A 85 -45.75 -2.66 -7.70
C GLU A 85 -44.66 -1.87 -8.44
N PRO A 86 -44.38 -2.19 -9.72
CA PRO A 86 -43.33 -1.53 -10.50
C PRO A 86 -43.50 -0.02 -10.61
N SER A 87 -44.74 0.49 -10.65
CA SER A 87 -45.03 1.93 -10.78
C SER A 87 -44.60 2.75 -9.55
N ALA A 88 -44.33 2.09 -8.42
CA ALA A 88 -43.82 2.72 -7.21
C ALA A 88 -42.30 2.99 -7.26
N VAL A 89 -41.61 2.47 -8.27
CA VAL A 89 -40.16 2.63 -8.45
C VAL A 89 -39.88 3.68 -9.51
N VAL A 90 -39.14 4.71 -9.14
CA VAL A 90 -38.66 5.74 -10.06
C VAL A 90 -37.19 5.46 -10.36
N ARG A 91 -36.90 4.91 -11.55
CA ARG A 91 -35.54 4.82 -12.06
C ARG A 91 -35.18 6.10 -12.80
N THR A 92 -34.11 6.76 -12.37
CA THR A 92 -33.65 7.99 -13.04
C THR A 92 -32.77 7.72 -14.26
N GLY A 93 -32.05 6.60 -14.27
CA GLY A 93 -30.91 6.41 -15.18
C GLY A 93 -29.68 7.20 -14.71
N PRO A 94 -28.61 7.29 -15.53
CA PRO A 94 -27.42 8.04 -15.19
C PRO A 94 -27.72 9.51 -14.86
N LEU A 95 -27.08 10.03 -13.81
CA LEU A 95 -27.25 11.40 -13.33
C LEU A 95 -25.89 12.09 -13.23
N ASP A 96 -25.86 13.39 -13.51
CA ASP A 96 -24.73 14.23 -13.09
C ASP A 96 -24.75 14.44 -11.56
N THR A 97 -23.62 14.89 -11.02
CA THR A 97 -23.42 15.06 -9.58
C THR A 97 -24.43 16.02 -8.94
N VAL A 98 -24.76 17.14 -9.60
CA VAL A 98 -25.67 18.15 -9.04
C VAL A 98 -27.09 17.58 -8.97
N THR A 99 -27.53 16.92 -10.03
CA THR A 99 -28.85 16.28 -10.08
C THR A 99 -28.95 15.13 -9.07
N LEU A 100 -27.92 14.28 -8.94
CA LEU A 100 -27.88 13.22 -7.93
C LEU A 100 -28.00 13.80 -6.50
N ARG A 101 -27.22 14.84 -6.19
CA ARG A 101 -27.27 15.52 -4.88
C ARG A 101 -28.66 16.09 -4.60
N ARG A 102 -29.32 16.66 -5.61
CA ARG A 102 -30.71 17.16 -5.48
C ARG A 102 -31.71 16.03 -5.20
N TYR A 103 -31.59 14.88 -5.87
CA TYR A 103 -32.42 13.71 -5.56
C TYR A 103 -32.21 13.22 -4.13
N LEU A 104 -30.96 13.18 -3.64
CA LEU A 104 -30.67 12.79 -2.27
C LEU A 104 -31.26 13.77 -1.25
N ARG A 105 -31.27 15.08 -1.56
CA ARG A 105 -31.94 16.10 -0.71
C ARG A 105 -33.46 15.99 -0.71
N ALA A 106 -34.06 15.51 -1.80
CA ALA A 106 -35.50 15.30 -1.93
C ALA A 106 -35.99 14.07 -1.13
N ALA A 107 -35.12 13.10 -0.88
CA ALA A 107 -35.45 11.86 -0.18
C ALA A 107 -35.67 12.07 1.33
N ASP A 108 -36.44 11.19 1.95
CA ASP A 108 -36.64 11.15 3.40
C ASP A 108 -35.61 10.27 4.10
N LEU A 109 -35.21 9.17 3.45
CA LEU A 109 -34.12 8.31 3.92
C LEU A 109 -33.41 7.60 2.77
N GLY A 110 -32.17 7.21 3.02
CA GLY A 110 -31.35 6.37 2.13
C GLY A 110 -31.47 4.88 2.48
N TRP A 111 -31.27 4.02 1.49
CA TRP A 111 -31.26 2.57 1.65
C TRP A 111 -29.95 1.95 1.18
N ALA A 112 -29.42 1.07 2.02
CA ALA A 112 -28.31 0.20 1.68
C ALA A 112 -28.46 -1.18 2.33
N PRO A 113 -29.59 -1.89 2.16
CA PRO A 113 -29.74 -3.23 2.72
C PRO A 113 -28.74 -4.19 2.06
N LEU A 114 -28.01 -4.96 2.87
CA LEU A 114 -27.04 -5.94 2.41
C LEU A 114 -27.49 -7.33 2.87
N HIS A 115 -27.54 -8.27 1.93
CA HIS A 115 -27.66 -9.67 2.27
C HIS A 115 -26.37 -10.14 2.97
N ASP A 116 -26.47 -11.01 3.98
CA ASP A 116 -25.29 -11.51 4.68
C ASP A 116 -24.45 -12.48 3.81
N SER A 117 -23.38 -11.97 3.20
CA SER A 117 -22.50 -12.72 2.32
C SER A 117 -21.04 -12.36 2.58
N GLY A 118 -20.10 -13.24 2.19
CA GLY A 118 -18.66 -12.94 2.34
C GLY A 118 -18.24 -11.62 1.69
N ALA A 119 -18.82 -11.30 0.53
CA ALA A 119 -18.56 -10.03 -0.16
C ALA A 119 -19.10 -8.82 0.60
N ASN A 120 -20.28 -8.93 1.23
CA ASN A 120 -20.87 -7.86 2.01
C ASN A 120 -20.22 -7.68 3.39
N ARG A 121 -19.77 -8.77 4.02
CA ARG A 121 -19.02 -8.71 5.29
C ARG A 121 -17.67 -8.01 5.13
N GLY A 122 -17.07 -8.07 3.94
CA GLY A 122 -15.75 -7.53 3.65
C GLY A 122 -15.74 -6.15 2.98
N ARG A 123 -16.89 -5.47 2.82
CA ARG A 123 -16.96 -4.16 2.15
C ARG A 123 -17.70 -3.13 2.99
N PHE A 124 -17.28 -1.87 2.84
CA PHE A 124 -18.01 -0.71 3.35
C PHE A 124 -18.71 0.01 2.18
N PRO A 125 -20.05 0.12 2.14
CA PRO A 125 -20.76 0.67 0.99
C PRO A 125 -20.51 2.17 0.80
N LEU A 126 -19.99 2.56 -0.37
CA LEU A 126 -19.71 3.95 -0.73
C LEU A 126 -20.94 4.87 -0.65
N LYS A 127 -22.14 4.34 -0.92
CA LYS A 127 -23.40 5.11 -0.86
C LYS A 127 -23.70 5.67 0.53
N LEU A 128 -23.19 5.06 1.60
CA LEU A 128 -23.34 5.59 2.95
C LEU A 128 -22.65 6.94 3.11
N SER A 129 -21.47 7.11 2.49
CA SER A 129 -20.78 8.41 2.44
C SER A 129 -21.67 9.47 1.81
N THR A 130 -22.28 9.18 0.65
CA THR A 130 -23.18 10.14 -0.01
C THR A 130 -24.46 10.46 0.77
N TYR A 131 -24.96 9.52 1.58
CA TYR A 131 -26.11 9.79 2.45
C TYR A 131 -25.72 10.67 3.63
N MET A 132 -24.56 10.41 4.25
CA MET A 132 -24.01 11.27 5.30
C MET A 132 -23.70 12.66 4.78
N GLU A 133 -23.07 12.78 3.60
CA GLU A 133 -22.91 14.06 2.91
C GLU A 133 -24.28 14.73 2.66
N ALA A 134 -25.32 14.00 2.28
CA ALA A 134 -26.64 14.59 2.10
C ALA A 134 -27.33 15.00 3.42
N GLY A 135 -26.76 14.65 4.58
CA GLY A 135 -27.50 14.70 5.86
C GLY A 135 -28.79 13.88 5.81
N LEU A 136 -28.79 12.81 5.00
CA LEU A 136 -29.92 11.93 4.78
C LEU A 136 -29.75 10.74 5.73
N PRO A 137 -30.66 10.54 6.69
CA PRO A 137 -30.61 9.33 7.52
C PRO A 137 -30.80 8.11 6.63
N PHE A 138 -30.23 6.97 7.01
CA PHE A 138 -30.33 5.76 6.19
C PHE A 138 -30.60 4.50 6.99
N VAL A 139 -31.17 3.50 6.31
CA VAL A 139 -31.32 2.14 6.83
C VAL A 139 -30.39 1.20 6.05
N THR A 140 -29.60 0.43 6.78
CA THR A 140 -28.76 -0.64 6.26
C THR A 140 -28.95 -1.89 7.13
N THR A 141 -28.13 -2.90 6.93
CA THR A 141 -28.15 -4.16 7.68
C THR A 141 -26.89 -4.32 8.51
N ALA A 142 -26.97 -4.98 9.66
CA ALA A 142 -25.85 -5.33 10.54
C ALA A 142 -24.95 -6.43 9.93
N VAL A 143 -24.42 -6.20 8.74
CA VAL A 143 -23.51 -7.08 8.01
C VAL A 143 -22.13 -6.46 7.97
N GLY A 144 -21.09 -7.29 8.23
CA GLY A 144 -19.73 -6.78 8.35
C GLY A 144 -19.57 -5.87 9.56
N ASP A 145 -18.93 -4.72 9.38
CA ASP A 145 -18.67 -3.75 10.45
C ASP A 145 -19.77 -2.68 10.58
N LEU A 146 -20.86 -2.76 9.80
CA LEU A 146 -21.90 -1.72 9.75
C LEU A 146 -22.67 -1.57 11.07
N GLY A 147 -22.92 -2.67 11.80
CA GLY A 147 -23.56 -2.60 13.11
C GLY A 147 -22.69 -1.87 14.15
N ASP A 148 -21.39 -2.19 14.19
CA ASP A 148 -20.42 -1.51 15.06
C ASP A 148 -20.12 -0.07 14.62
N PHE A 149 -20.21 0.20 13.32
CA PHE A 149 -20.08 1.54 12.77
C PHE A 149 -21.22 2.43 13.27
N LEU A 150 -22.47 2.01 13.11
CA LEU A 150 -23.63 2.82 13.50
C LEU A 150 -23.85 2.94 15.01
N ARG A 151 -23.30 2.02 15.81
CA ARG A 151 -23.21 2.22 17.28
C ARG A 151 -22.26 3.34 17.68
N ARG A 152 -21.18 3.56 16.91
CA ARG A 152 -20.17 4.59 17.18
C ARG A 152 -20.51 5.92 16.55
N TYR A 153 -21.08 5.89 15.35
CA TYR A 153 -21.37 7.06 14.53
C TYR A 153 -22.86 7.04 14.16
N PRO A 154 -23.71 7.74 14.92
CA PRO A 154 -25.14 7.76 14.66
C PRO A 154 -25.41 8.53 13.37
N ALA A 155 -25.61 7.82 12.27
CA ALA A 155 -25.95 8.41 10.95
C ALA A 155 -27.15 7.71 10.29
N GLY A 156 -27.59 6.60 10.87
CA GLY A 156 -28.63 5.72 10.35
C GLY A 156 -28.88 4.56 11.30
N LEU A 157 -29.67 3.59 10.86
CA LEU A 157 -30.03 2.40 11.61
C LEU A 157 -29.58 1.12 10.90
N ALA A 158 -29.05 0.16 11.66
CA ALA A 158 -28.72 -1.18 11.19
C ALA A 158 -29.84 -2.15 11.59
N ALA A 159 -30.51 -2.74 10.61
CA ALA A 159 -31.46 -3.83 10.79
C ALA A 159 -30.78 -5.19 10.72
N ASP A 160 -31.46 -6.26 11.13
CA ASP A 160 -31.04 -7.60 10.77
C ASP A 160 -31.12 -7.81 9.24
N PRO A 161 -30.27 -8.67 8.64
CA PRO A 161 -30.18 -8.85 7.19
C PRO A 161 -31.32 -9.70 6.60
N ASN A 162 -32.56 -9.34 6.92
CA ASN A 162 -33.78 -9.93 6.38
C ASN A 162 -34.84 -8.85 6.08
N ALA A 163 -35.76 -9.15 5.17
CA ALA A 163 -36.71 -8.17 4.65
C ALA A 163 -37.61 -7.57 5.73
N ALA A 164 -38.07 -8.39 6.68
CA ALA A 164 -38.96 -7.95 7.76
C ALA A 164 -38.28 -6.95 8.70
N ALA A 165 -37.02 -7.20 9.08
CA ALA A 165 -36.27 -6.29 9.92
C ALA A 165 -35.94 -4.97 9.22
N VAL A 166 -35.55 -5.02 7.93
CA VAL A 166 -35.30 -3.81 7.13
C VAL A 166 -36.58 -2.98 6.99
N ALA A 167 -37.71 -3.63 6.71
CA ALA A 167 -39.00 -2.96 6.60
C ALA A 167 -39.45 -2.33 7.92
N ALA A 168 -39.43 -3.09 9.02
CA ALA A 168 -39.79 -2.61 10.36
C ALA A 168 -38.91 -1.43 10.80
N THR A 169 -37.60 -1.50 10.57
CA THR A 169 -36.66 -0.41 10.87
C THR A 169 -36.96 0.83 10.02
N THR A 170 -37.28 0.65 8.75
CA THR A 170 -37.66 1.75 7.84
C THR A 170 -38.96 2.40 8.28
N ILE A 171 -39.99 1.61 8.61
CA ILE A 171 -41.28 2.10 9.11
C ILE A 171 -41.09 2.87 10.42
N SER A 172 -40.31 2.34 11.35
CA SER A 172 -39.99 3.03 12.62
C SER A 172 -39.37 4.40 12.36
N LEU A 173 -38.42 4.49 11.43
CA LEU A 173 -37.75 5.74 11.09
C LEU A 173 -38.68 6.73 10.37
N LEU A 174 -39.52 6.25 9.46
CA LEU A 174 -40.54 7.08 8.78
C LEU A 174 -41.59 7.62 9.75
N SER A 175 -41.94 6.86 10.78
CA SER A 175 -42.89 7.28 11.82
C SER A 175 -42.29 8.25 12.85
N ASN A 176 -40.97 8.44 12.87
CA ASN A 176 -40.27 9.29 13.83
C ASN A 176 -39.39 10.34 13.12
N PRO A 177 -40.00 11.46 12.66
CA PRO A 177 -39.29 12.49 11.90
C PRO A 177 -38.21 13.21 12.72
N GLU A 178 -38.36 13.32 14.04
CA GLU A 178 -37.34 13.91 14.92
C GLU A 178 -36.08 13.06 14.96
N GLN A 179 -36.24 11.74 15.15
CA GLN A 179 -35.12 10.80 15.10
C GLN A 179 -34.45 10.79 13.72
N ALA A 180 -35.24 10.81 12.65
CA ALA A 180 -34.73 10.87 11.28
C ALA A 180 -33.89 12.14 11.05
N LEU A 181 -34.38 13.31 11.49
CA LEU A 181 -33.65 14.57 11.42
C LEU A 181 -32.35 14.50 12.22
N TRP A 182 -32.41 14.02 13.47
CA TRP A 182 -31.24 13.90 14.33
C TRP A 182 -30.16 13.00 13.71
N LEU A 183 -30.52 11.81 13.20
CA LEU A 183 -29.59 10.91 12.52
C LEU A 183 -28.98 11.54 11.27
N GLY A 184 -29.78 12.26 10.48
CA GLY A 184 -29.29 12.98 9.30
C GLY A 184 -28.28 14.07 9.66
N THR A 185 -28.58 14.89 10.68
CA THR A 185 -27.68 15.94 11.19
C THR A 185 -26.38 15.36 11.72
N MET A 186 -26.45 14.29 12.53
CA MET A 186 -25.26 13.63 13.07
C MET A 186 -24.41 12.98 11.98
N GLY A 187 -25.04 12.36 10.97
CA GLY A 187 -24.36 11.82 9.81
C GLY A 187 -23.61 12.89 9.02
N ARG A 188 -24.24 14.04 8.77
CA ARG A 188 -23.60 15.19 8.10
C ARG A 188 -22.42 15.74 8.90
N ALA A 189 -22.60 15.95 10.20
CA ALA A 189 -21.55 16.44 11.08
C ALA A 189 -20.34 15.49 11.08
N PHE A 190 -20.57 14.17 11.12
CA PHE A 190 -19.50 13.18 11.03
C PHE A 190 -18.79 13.21 9.67
N ALA A 191 -19.54 13.34 8.56
CA ALA A 191 -18.95 13.46 7.23
C ALA A 191 -18.04 14.68 7.10
N GLU A 192 -18.43 15.83 7.66
CA GLU A 192 -17.66 17.07 7.62
C GLU A 192 -16.43 17.01 8.53
N ALA A 193 -16.59 16.52 9.75
CA ALA A 193 -15.54 16.55 10.77
C ALA A 193 -14.47 15.46 10.59
N GLU A 194 -14.87 14.24 10.21
CA GLU A 194 -13.99 13.07 10.28
C GLU A 194 -13.71 12.45 8.91
N LEU A 195 -14.64 12.58 7.97
CA LEU A 195 -14.53 11.95 6.65
C LEU A 195 -14.21 12.91 5.51
N SER A 196 -14.08 14.21 5.75
CA SER A 196 -13.73 15.14 4.67
C SER A 196 -12.40 14.75 4.01
N TRP A 197 -12.27 14.99 2.71
CA TRP A 197 -11.03 14.66 1.98
C TRP A 197 -9.78 15.31 2.58
N THR A 198 -9.93 16.50 3.17
CA THR A 198 -8.87 17.16 3.93
C THR A 198 -8.41 16.32 5.12
N GLN A 199 -9.33 15.73 5.89
CA GLN A 199 -8.98 14.91 7.06
C GLN A 199 -8.45 13.53 6.65
N VAL A 200 -9.12 12.87 5.71
CA VAL A 200 -8.71 11.54 5.23
C VAL A 200 -7.31 11.60 4.59
N SER A 201 -6.99 12.66 3.84
CA SER A 201 -5.67 12.84 3.24
C SER A 201 -4.57 13.01 4.29
N VAL A 202 -4.81 13.77 5.37
CA VAL A 202 -3.87 13.92 6.50
C VAL A 202 -3.57 12.56 7.15
N GLU A 203 -4.59 11.74 7.37
CA GLU A 203 -4.44 10.44 8.03
C GLU A 203 -3.70 9.43 7.13
N VAL A 204 -3.96 9.43 5.82
CA VAL A 204 -3.20 8.64 4.85
C VAL A 204 -1.74 9.10 4.77
N GLU A 205 -1.51 10.41 4.72
CA GLU A 205 -0.16 10.99 4.69
C GLU A 205 0.63 10.62 5.95
N ARG A 206 -0.01 10.67 7.13
CA ARG A 206 0.58 10.26 8.41
C ARG A 206 1.10 8.82 8.35
N VAL A 207 0.32 7.90 7.80
CA VAL A 207 0.72 6.49 7.63
C VAL A 207 1.88 6.36 6.64
N TYR A 208 1.83 7.05 5.51
CA TYR A 208 2.95 7.04 4.55
C TYR A 208 4.25 7.56 5.17
N ARG A 209 4.19 8.65 5.96
CA ARG A 209 5.36 9.18 6.67
C ARG A 209 5.91 8.17 7.68
N GLN A 210 5.06 7.49 8.44
CA GLN A 210 5.47 6.45 9.39
C GLN A 210 6.18 5.29 8.68
N LEU A 211 5.63 4.79 7.57
CA LEU A 211 6.22 3.70 6.79
C LEU A 211 7.57 4.10 6.18
N LEU A 212 7.69 5.32 5.66
CA LEU A 212 8.96 5.84 5.13
C LEU A 212 10.02 5.97 6.23
N MET A 213 9.65 6.44 7.41
CA MET A 213 10.56 6.52 8.57
C MET A 213 11.03 5.13 9.02
N GLN A 214 10.13 4.17 9.16
CA GLN A 214 10.47 2.79 9.53
C GLN A 214 11.41 2.14 8.50
N ARG A 215 11.16 2.34 7.20
CA ARG A 215 12.04 1.86 6.13
C ARG A 215 13.42 2.51 6.21
N SER A 216 13.50 3.80 6.48
CA SER A 216 14.78 4.51 6.63
C SER A 216 15.61 3.93 7.79
N LEU A 217 14.96 3.62 8.93
CA LEU A 217 15.60 2.99 10.10
C LEU A 217 16.04 1.56 9.80
N HIS A 218 15.20 0.80 9.08
CA HIS A 218 15.53 -0.57 8.66
C HIS A 218 16.75 -0.59 7.74
N ILE A 219 16.82 0.30 6.73
CA ILE A 219 17.97 0.43 5.83
C ILE A 219 19.22 0.87 6.60
N LYS A 220 19.11 1.84 7.51
CA LYS A 220 20.23 2.26 8.38
C LYS A 220 20.74 1.10 9.24
N ARG A 221 19.86 0.27 9.82
CA ARG A 221 20.23 -0.94 10.59
C ARG A 221 20.94 -1.98 9.73
N ILE A 222 20.46 -2.25 8.51
CA ILE A 222 21.13 -3.16 7.56
C ILE A 222 22.52 -2.63 7.18
N ARG A 223 22.64 -1.35 6.83
CA ARG A 223 23.93 -0.73 6.49
C ARG A 223 24.90 -0.76 7.66
N LYS A 224 24.45 -0.46 8.89
CA LYS A 224 25.27 -0.55 10.11
C LYS A 224 25.73 -1.98 10.38
N ARG A 225 24.88 -3.00 10.19
CA ARG A 225 25.28 -4.42 10.30
C ARG A 225 26.31 -4.82 9.24
N LYS A 226 26.11 -4.43 7.97
CA LYS A 226 27.06 -4.72 6.88
C LYS A 226 28.40 -4.02 7.11
N ASN A 227 28.41 -2.74 7.46
CA ASN A 227 29.64 -1.99 7.71
C ASN A 227 30.35 -2.43 8.99
N GLY A 228 29.61 -2.76 10.05
CA GLY A 228 30.17 -3.28 11.31
C GLY A 228 30.81 -4.67 11.18
N HIS A 229 30.44 -5.46 10.17
CA HIS A 229 31.09 -6.75 9.88
C HIS A 229 32.24 -6.65 8.87
N TYR A 230 32.27 -5.59 8.05
CA TYR A 230 33.26 -5.42 6.98
C TYR A 230 34.49 -4.62 7.43
N TYR A 231 34.30 -3.57 8.24
CA TYR A 231 35.40 -2.69 8.67
C TYR A 231 36.42 -3.34 9.62
N PRO A 232 36.04 -4.00 10.73
CA PRO A 232 37.04 -4.53 11.66
C PRO A 232 37.83 -5.71 11.08
N LYS A 233 37.24 -6.50 10.17
CA LYS A 233 37.93 -7.62 9.51
C LYS A 233 38.95 -7.15 8.48
N VAL A 234 38.61 -6.18 7.63
CA VAL A 234 39.52 -5.69 6.59
C VAL A 234 40.64 -4.84 7.20
N VAL A 235 40.31 -3.96 8.15
CA VAL A 235 41.31 -3.15 8.87
C VAL A 235 42.24 -4.05 9.71
N GLY A 236 41.71 -5.08 10.37
CA GLY A 236 42.51 -6.05 11.11
C GLY A 236 43.47 -6.86 10.21
N ILE A 237 43.01 -7.30 9.03
CA ILE A 237 43.84 -8.01 8.05
C ILE A 237 44.94 -7.09 7.49
N LEU A 238 44.62 -5.83 7.16
CA LEU A 238 45.59 -4.85 6.67
C LEU A 238 46.66 -4.52 7.73
N LEU A 239 46.26 -4.32 8.99
CA LEU A 239 47.19 -4.13 10.11
C LEU A 239 48.09 -5.34 10.33
N ALA A 240 47.55 -6.56 10.28
CA ALA A 240 48.35 -7.78 10.40
C ALA A 240 49.36 -7.92 9.23
N LEU A 241 48.94 -7.59 8.00
CA LEU A 241 49.82 -7.59 6.83
C LEU A 241 50.94 -6.54 6.97
N LEU A 242 50.61 -5.32 7.38
CA LEU A 242 51.60 -4.24 7.61
C LEU A 242 52.60 -4.61 8.71
N LEU A 243 52.14 -5.18 9.83
CA LEU A 243 53.01 -5.67 10.90
C LEU A 243 53.92 -6.80 10.42
N SER A 244 53.39 -7.74 9.63
CA SER A 244 54.19 -8.84 9.06
C SER A 244 55.22 -8.38 8.03
N LEU A 245 54.88 -7.37 7.21
CA LEU A 245 55.80 -6.74 6.26
C LEU A 245 56.88 -5.92 6.98
N SER A 246 56.55 -5.22 8.07
CA SER A 246 57.53 -4.54 8.93
C SER A 246 58.50 -5.53 9.56
N TRP A 247 58.03 -6.68 10.05
CA TRP A 247 58.87 -7.76 10.56
C TRP A 247 59.80 -8.36 9.49
N LEU A 248 59.27 -8.60 8.28
CA LEU A 248 60.06 -9.05 7.13
C LEU A 248 61.10 -8.00 6.71
N TYR A 249 60.75 -6.72 6.73
CA TYR A 249 61.67 -5.63 6.45
C TYR A 249 62.78 -5.56 7.51
N ALA A 250 62.47 -5.70 8.79
CA ALA A 250 63.48 -5.78 9.86
C ALA A 250 64.42 -6.99 9.69
N LEU A 251 63.91 -8.14 9.23
CA LEU A 251 64.73 -9.31 8.89
C LEU A 251 65.60 -9.10 7.63
N CYS A 252 65.10 -8.39 6.62
CA CYS A 252 65.82 -8.08 5.40
C CYS A 252 66.89 -6.99 5.61
N VAL A 253 66.57 -5.93 6.34
CA VAL A 253 67.51 -4.84 6.69
C VAL A 253 68.48 -5.26 7.80
N GLY A 254 68.11 -6.27 8.60
CA GLY A 254 69.01 -6.97 9.52
C GLY A 254 70.16 -7.74 8.85
N ARG A 255 70.28 -7.72 7.52
CA ARG A 255 71.43 -8.26 6.78
C ARG A 255 72.40 -7.22 6.21
N THR A 256 72.26 -5.95 6.58
CA THR A 256 73.26 -4.90 6.27
C THR A 256 73.60 -4.01 7.47
N ARG A 257 73.88 -4.65 8.61
CA ARG A 257 74.96 -4.20 9.52
C ARG A 257 75.43 -5.36 10.38
N ALA A 258 76.38 -6.13 9.84
CA ALA A 258 77.44 -6.67 10.66
C ALA A 258 78.21 -5.48 11.24
N VAL A 259 77.81 -5.00 12.42
CA VAL A 259 78.60 -4.37 13.50
C VAL A 259 77.56 -4.00 14.56
N LEU A 260 77.57 -4.72 15.69
CA LEU A 260 76.76 -4.64 16.93
C LEU A 260 75.93 -5.88 17.23
N CYS A 261 76.60 -7.03 17.33
CA CYS A 261 76.21 -8.13 18.23
C CYS A 261 77.36 -9.14 18.34
N SER A 262 78.45 -8.75 18.98
CA SER A 262 79.19 -9.72 19.78
C SER A 262 78.40 -9.88 21.09
N LYS A 263 78.06 -11.14 21.42
CA LYS A 263 77.20 -11.59 22.54
C LYS A 263 75.69 -11.71 22.26
N ALA A 264 75.33 -12.58 21.32
CA ALA A 264 74.04 -13.27 21.34
C ALA A 264 74.15 -14.62 20.62
N ALA A 265 74.86 -15.58 21.23
CA ALA A 265 74.61 -16.98 20.96
C ALA A 265 73.58 -17.43 22.01
N ILE A 266 72.38 -17.80 21.57
CA ILE A 266 71.52 -18.87 22.12
C ILE A 266 70.13 -18.76 21.42
N GLY A 267 69.70 -19.85 20.79
CA GLY A 267 68.27 -20.16 20.64
C GLY A 267 67.60 -19.87 19.28
N CYS A 268 67.58 -20.86 18.39
CA CYS A 268 66.42 -21.14 17.53
C CYS A 268 66.57 -22.53 16.88
N THR A 269 65.80 -23.51 17.34
CA THR A 269 65.81 -24.89 16.82
C THR A 269 65.01 -25.03 15.52
N PRO A 270 65.32 -26.05 14.68
CA PRO A 270 64.68 -26.29 13.37
C PRO A 270 63.14 -26.36 13.38
N ALA A 271 62.54 -26.73 14.52
CA ALA A 271 61.08 -26.80 14.69
C ALA A 271 60.36 -25.44 14.50
N MET A 272 61.00 -24.30 14.82
CA MET A 272 60.39 -22.98 14.68
C MET A 272 60.31 -22.52 13.21
N ARG A 273 61.21 -23.00 12.35
CA ARG A 273 61.18 -22.69 10.90
C ARG A 273 60.04 -23.42 10.18
N SER A 274 59.70 -24.64 10.62
CA SER A 274 58.55 -25.40 10.08
C SER A 274 57.20 -24.78 10.48
N PHE A 275 57.09 -24.22 11.69
CA PHE A 275 55.85 -23.56 12.14
C PHE A 275 55.52 -22.30 11.34
N ALA A 276 56.53 -21.47 11.05
CA ALA A 276 56.35 -20.27 10.23
C ALA A 276 55.93 -20.60 8.79
N TRP A 277 56.45 -21.69 8.21
CA TRP A 277 56.11 -22.11 6.86
C TRP A 277 54.71 -22.75 6.78
N CYS A 278 54.28 -23.46 7.82
CA CYS A 278 52.90 -23.94 7.97
C CYS A 278 51.90 -22.78 8.10
N ALA A 279 52.23 -21.72 8.84
CA ALA A 279 51.35 -20.54 9.01
C ALA A 279 51.14 -19.78 7.68
N VAL A 280 52.19 -19.60 6.88
CA VAL A 280 52.10 -18.97 5.55
C VAL A 280 51.26 -19.82 4.58
N LYS A 281 51.40 -21.14 4.61
CA LYS A 281 50.56 -22.05 3.81
C LYS A 281 49.09 -22.03 4.23
N ALA A 282 48.81 -22.00 5.54
CA ALA A 282 47.45 -21.90 6.06
C ALA A 282 46.77 -20.58 5.64
N ALA A 283 47.49 -19.47 5.69
CA ALA A 283 47.00 -18.17 5.23
C ALA A 283 46.70 -18.16 3.71
N ALA A 284 47.57 -18.75 2.88
CA ALA A 284 47.37 -18.84 1.43
C ALA A 284 46.17 -19.73 1.05
N ILE A 285 45.92 -20.81 1.80
CA ILE A 285 44.76 -21.68 1.61
C ILE A 285 43.46 -20.96 1.99
N SER A 286 43.46 -20.22 3.11
CA SER A 286 42.30 -19.44 3.57
C SER A 286 41.92 -18.31 2.61
N ILE A 287 42.90 -17.70 1.94
CA ILE A 287 42.64 -16.66 0.92
C ILE A 287 42.04 -17.31 -0.35
N ARG A 288 42.54 -18.47 -0.79
CA ARG A 288 41.98 -19.19 -1.96
C ARG A 288 40.56 -19.68 -1.73
N THR A 289 40.22 -20.13 -0.53
CA THR A 289 38.85 -20.57 -0.19
C THR A 289 37.87 -19.40 -0.16
N HIS A 290 38.29 -18.23 0.36
CA HIS A 290 37.45 -17.04 0.37
C HIS A 290 37.19 -16.47 -1.03
N VAL A 291 38.20 -16.47 -1.91
CA VAL A 291 38.05 -16.06 -3.33
C VAL A 291 37.17 -17.04 -4.13
N ARG A 292 37.15 -18.33 -3.78
CA ARG A 292 36.22 -19.31 -4.38
C ARG A 292 34.78 -19.13 -3.90
N GLN A 293 34.56 -18.79 -2.63
CA GLN A 293 33.20 -18.55 -2.09
C GLN A 293 32.57 -17.28 -2.67
N SER A 294 33.35 -16.20 -2.86
CA SER A 294 32.85 -14.97 -3.48
C SER A 294 32.49 -15.15 -4.96
N ARG A 295 33.25 -15.98 -5.72
CA ARG A 295 32.90 -16.34 -7.10
C ARG A 295 31.64 -17.22 -7.21
N ARG A 296 31.39 -18.14 -6.27
CA ARG A 296 30.16 -18.94 -6.24
C ARG A 296 28.91 -18.09 -5.96
N SER A 297 29.00 -17.12 -5.05
CA SER A 297 27.89 -16.20 -4.74
C SER A 297 27.43 -15.35 -5.92
N ILE A 298 28.30 -15.07 -6.89
CA ILE A 298 27.97 -14.29 -8.10
C ILE A 298 27.31 -15.18 -9.17
N SER A 299 27.58 -16.49 -9.18
CA SER A 299 26.97 -17.45 -10.12
C SER A 299 25.57 -17.93 -9.74
N THR A 300 25.21 -17.93 -8.45
CA THR A 300 23.90 -18.39 -7.94
C THR A 300 22.77 -17.36 -8.09
N THR A 301 23.06 -16.10 -8.43
CA THR A 301 22.04 -15.06 -8.66
C THR A 301 21.44 -15.10 -10.08
N ARG A 302 21.78 -16.10 -10.91
CA ARG A 302 21.28 -16.24 -12.29
C ARG A 302 20.35 -17.44 -12.53
N ARG A 303 19.93 -18.18 -11.49
CA ARG A 303 18.93 -19.27 -11.62
C ARG A 303 17.98 -19.31 -10.43
N THR A 304 16.89 -18.55 -10.51
CA THR A 304 15.62 -18.88 -9.85
C THR A 304 14.50 -18.65 -10.85
N THR A 305 13.95 -19.77 -11.32
CA THR A 305 12.83 -19.92 -12.24
C THR A 305 11.52 -19.47 -11.61
N CYS A 306 10.70 -18.71 -12.34
CA CYS A 306 9.27 -18.52 -12.09
C CYS A 306 8.50 -19.85 -12.27
N PRO A 307 7.41 -20.11 -11.54
CA PRO A 307 6.55 -21.26 -11.78
C PRO A 307 5.57 -20.98 -12.94
N SER A 308 5.48 -21.91 -13.88
CA SER A 308 4.48 -21.95 -14.95
C SER A 308 3.21 -22.69 -14.50
N GLY A 309 2.07 -22.00 -14.52
CA GLY A 309 0.72 -22.57 -14.53
C GLY A 309 0.20 -22.71 -15.97
N GLY A 310 -0.58 -23.75 -16.24
CA GLY A 310 -0.89 -24.26 -17.58
C GLY A 310 -2.06 -23.63 -18.35
N ARG A 311 -2.11 -24.01 -19.66
CA ARG A 311 -3.21 -24.16 -20.65
C ARG A 311 -4.27 -23.04 -20.76
N SER A 312 -4.77 -22.56 -21.91
CA SER A 312 -4.91 -23.10 -23.28
C SER A 312 -5.48 -22.04 -24.26
N LYS A 313 -5.04 -22.12 -25.53
CA LYS A 313 -5.73 -21.93 -26.84
C LYS A 313 -6.51 -20.65 -27.24
N MET A 314 -6.22 -20.25 -28.50
CA MET A 314 -6.98 -19.45 -29.51
C MET A 314 -7.01 -17.93 -29.27
N SER A 315 -6.83 -17.02 -30.24
CA SER A 315 -6.82 -17.04 -31.71
C SER A 315 -6.05 -15.82 -32.27
N ALA A 316 -5.75 -15.84 -33.56
CA ALA A 316 -4.80 -14.96 -34.26
C ALA A 316 -5.38 -13.67 -34.87
N THR A 317 -4.58 -12.58 -34.82
CA THR A 317 -4.34 -11.47 -35.80
C THR A 317 -5.49 -10.58 -36.35
N PRO A 318 -5.22 -9.44 -37.03
CA PRO A 318 -4.00 -8.59 -37.13
C PRO A 318 -4.26 -7.05 -37.10
N CYS A 319 -3.18 -6.25 -37.04
CA CYS A 319 -2.93 -4.89 -37.60
C CYS A 319 -1.97 -4.13 -36.65
N GLY A 320 -0.91 -3.43 -37.04
CA GLY A 320 -0.42 -2.93 -38.33
C GLY A 320 0.31 -1.59 -38.07
N ALA A 321 1.37 -1.31 -38.86
CA ALA A 321 2.24 -0.10 -38.89
C ALA A 321 3.47 -0.11 -37.94
N SER A 322 4.67 -0.48 -38.41
CA SER A 322 5.69 0.31 -39.17
C SER A 322 6.54 1.19 -38.20
N ILE A 323 7.87 1.31 -38.22
CA ILE A 323 8.92 1.32 -39.25
C ILE A 323 10.26 0.90 -38.57
N ALA A 324 11.09 0.12 -39.27
CA ALA A 324 12.56 0.05 -39.13
C ALA A 324 13.15 0.43 -40.51
N PRO A 325 14.48 0.60 -40.74
CA PRO A 325 15.63 0.34 -39.86
C PRO A 325 16.73 1.43 -39.91
N MET A 326 17.68 1.38 -38.98
CA MET A 326 19.06 1.81 -39.27
C MET A 326 20.04 0.77 -38.74
N GLY A 327 20.74 0.16 -39.70
CA GLY A 327 21.99 -0.55 -39.46
C GLY A 327 23.13 0.44 -39.22
N GLY A 328 24.14 -0.03 -38.49
CA GLY A 328 25.34 0.74 -38.20
C GLY A 328 26.06 0.11 -37.03
N GLY A 329 26.86 -0.92 -37.31
CA GLY A 329 27.73 -1.52 -36.31
C GLY A 329 28.83 -0.55 -35.87
N CYS A 330 29.25 -0.69 -34.62
CA CYS A 330 30.65 -0.49 -34.27
C CYS A 330 30.97 -1.29 -33.01
N ALA A 331 31.74 -2.36 -33.22
CA ALA A 331 32.52 -2.98 -32.17
C ALA A 331 33.57 -1.95 -31.70
N VAL A 332 33.54 -1.57 -30.42
CA VAL A 332 34.72 -1.05 -29.75
C VAL A 332 34.93 -1.82 -28.44
N ALA A 333 36.13 -2.35 -28.37
CA ALA A 333 36.70 -3.27 -27.41
C ALA A 333 36.70 -2.78 -25.94
N PRO A 334 36.93 -3.71 -25.00
CA PRO A 334 37.16 -3.44 -23.58
C PRO A 334 38.50 -2.72 -23.36
N SER A 335 38.55 -1.41 -23.60
CA SER A 335 39.74 -0.58 -23.31
C SER A 335 39.48 0.45 -22.19
N ILE A 336 38.24 0.88 -21.96
CA ILE A 336 37.92 1.93 -20.97
C ILE A 336 37.93 1.39 -19.52
N ALA A 337 37.51 0.14 -19.30
CA ALA A 337 37.55 -0.49 -17.97
C ALA A 337 38.97 -0.88 -17.52
N LEU A 338 39.86 -1.20 -18.48
CA LEU A 338 41.28 -1.47 -18.19
C LEU A 338 42.10 -0.18 -18.05
N GLN A 339 41.71 0.92 -18.70
CA GLN A 339 42.33 2.23 -18.47
C GLN A 339 41.97 2.82 -17.09
N ALA A 340 40.74 2.63 -16.60
CA ALA A 340 40.35 3.07 -15.26
C ALA A 340 41.10 2.31 -14.14
N ILE A 341 41.42 1.03 -14.36
CA ILE A 341 42.19 0.20 -13.41
C ILE A 341 43.69 0.52 -13.47
N ARG A 342 44.24 0.90 -14.63
CA ARG A 342 45.62 1.39 -14.74
C ARG A 342 45.79 2.81 -14.17
N GLN A 343 44.80 3.69 -14.32
CA GLN A 343 44.85 5.04 -13.74
C GLN A 343 44.64 5.04 -12.21
N GLY A 344 43.85 4.11 -11.65
CA GLY A 344 43.68 3.98 -10.20
C GLY A 344 44.86 3.33 -9.46
N ALA A 345 45.74 2.61 -10.15
CA ALA A 345 46.94 2.02 -9.55
C ALA A 345 48.10 3.03 -9.47
N PHE A 346 48.14 4.03 -10.35
CA PHE A 346 49.12 5.12 -10.29
C PHE A 346 48.75 6.15 -9.20
N SER A 347 47.46 6.43 -9.00
CA SER A 347 47.01 7.40 -7.99
C SER A 347 47.19 6.94 -6.54
N MET A 348 47.35 5.63 -6.28
CA MET A 348 47.59 5.12 -4.92
C MET A 348 49.05 5.28 -4.46
N LEU A 349 50.00 5.26 -5.40
CA LEU A 349 51.42 5.54 -5.13
C LEU A 349 51.67 7.05 -5.01
N ASP A 350 51.00 7.88 -5.82
CA ASP A 350 51.03 9.33 -5.68
C ASP A 350 50.32 9.80 -4.40
N ALA A 351 49.21 9.16 -4.00
CA ALA A 351 48.54 9.45 -2.73
C ALA A 351 49.41 9.07 -1.51
N LEU A 352 50.22 8.01 -1.60
CA LEU A 352 51.18 7.64 -0.55
C LEU A 352 52.41 8.57 -0.49
N LEU A 353 52.83 9.15 -1.62
CA LEU A 353 53.91 10.15 -1.68
C LEU A 353 53.45 11.55 -1.22
N VAL A 354 52.21 11.96 -1.52
CA VAL A 354 51.61 13.21 -1.02
C VAL A 354 51.30 13.14 0.47
N PHE A 355 50.91 11.96 1.00
CA PHE A 355 50.76 11.77 2.44
C PHE A 355 52.11 11.78 3.19
N SER A 356 53.21 11.40 2.53
CA SER A 356 54.56 11.44 3.11
C SER A 356 55.16 12.85 3.16
N SER A 357 54.76 13.78 2.29
CA SER A 357 55.24 15.18 2.32
C SER A 357 54.42 16.09 3.22
N MET A 358 53.18 15.72 3.58
CA MET A 358 52.36 16.46 4.56
C MET A 358 52.61 16.07 6.03
N VAL A 359 53.29 14.95 6.30
CA VAL A 359 53.52 14.45 7.68
C VAL A 359 54.97 14.65 8.17
N CYS A 360 55.90 15.04 7.28
CA CYS A 360 57.28 15.39 7.64
C CYS A 360 57.63 16.82 7.20
N GLY A 361 56.87 17.79 7.69
CA GLY A 361 57.23 19.20 7.75
C GLY A 361 57.10 19.65 9.21
N GLY A 362 58.15 19.37 9.99
CA GLY A 362 58.26 19.60 11.43
C GLY A 362 59.54 19.00 11.95
#